data_AF-A0A1N7QD04-F1
#
_entry.id   AF-A0A1N7QD04-F1
#
_cell.length_a   1.000
_cell.length_b   1.000
_cell.length_c   1.000
_cell.angle_alpha   90.00
_cell.angle_beta   90.00
_cell.angle_gamma   90.00
#
_symmetry.space_group_name_H-M   'P 1'
#
loop_
_entity.id
_entity.type
_entity.pdbx_description
1 polymer ?
#
loop_
_entity_poly.entity_id
_entity_poly.type
_entity_poly.pdbx_seq_one_letter_code
_entity_poly.pdbx_strand_id
1 'polypeptide(L)'
;MKTNAGMLKQFYDSERYWPKGYTVYDLLIIIEGHDDLTEEFENIGEYIRSLADSTSIEIISGVLNWELDDSVDQRELFIRDQFTAFSTNQ
;
A
#
# COMPACT_ATOMS: atom_id res chain seq x y z
N MET A 1 0.34 -1.61 12.09
CA MET A 1 0.61 -3.05 12.32
C MET A 1 2.00 -3.31 11.81
N LYS A 2 2.88 -3.88 12.64
CA LYS A 2 4.25 -4.19 12.21
C LYS A 2 4.28 -5.52 11.47
N THR A 3 4.98 -5.55 10.36
CA THR A 3 5.14 -6.73 9.51
C THR A 3 6.49 -6.63 8.77
N ASN A 4 6.69 -7.41 7.71
CA ASN A 4 7.86 -7.33 6.85
C ASN A 4 7.52 -6.97 5.40
N ALA A 5 8.54 -6.56 4.65
CA ALA A 5 8.39 -6.18 3.25
C ALA A 5 7.90 -7.32 2.35
N GLY A 6 8.17 -8.59 2.71
CA GLY A 6 7.62 -9.75 2.01
C GLY A 6 6.09 -9.75 2.01
N MET A 7 5.45 -9.47 3.14
CA MET A 7 3.99 -9.35 3.23
C MET A 7 3.47 -8.12 2.48
N LEU A 8 4.19 -6.99 2.50
CA LEU A 8 3.83 -5.80 1.72
C LEU A 8 3.88 -6.05 0.21
N LYS A 9 4.87 -6.81 -0.27
CA LYS A 9 4.95 -7.21 -1.68
C LYS A 9 3.73 -8.03 -2.09
N GLN A 10 3.35 -9.02 -1.27
CA GLN A 10 2.16 -9.84 -1.55
C GLN A 10 0.88 -9.02 -1.50
N PHE A 11 0.78 -8.08 -0.56
CA PHE A 11 -0.36 -7.15 -0.48
C PHE A 11 -0.42 -6.24 -1.71
N TYR A 12 0.70 -5.63 -2.09
CA TYR A 12 0.81 -4.80 -3.29
C TYR A 12 0.45 -5.60 -4.55
N ASP A 13 0.78 -6.88 -4.63
CA ASP A 13 0.46 -7.73 -5.78
C ASP A 13 -1.01 -8.16 -5.84
N SER A 14 -1.79 -7.94 -4.78
CA SER A 14 -3.17 -8.37 -4.73
C SER A 14 -4.11 -7.32 -5.34
N GLU A 15 -4.59 -7.55 -6.57
CA GLU A 15 -5.63 -6.70 -7.19
C GLU A 15 -6.91 -6.57 -6.35
N ARG A 16 -7.17 -7.53 -5.45
CA ARG A 16 -8.33 -7.51 -4.56
C ARG A 16 -8.21 -6.45 -3.46
N TYR A 17 -7.00 -6.23 -2.93
CA TYR A 17 -6.77 -5.35 -1.77
C TYR A 17 -5.91 -4.12 -2.13
N TRP A 18 -5.21 -4.16 -3.26
CA TRP A 18 -4.50 -3.06 -3.91
C TRP A 18 -4.89 -3.02 -5.41
N PRO A 19 -6.11 -2.58 -5.74
CA PRO A 19 -6.57 -2.46 -7.12
C PRO A 19 -5.70 -1.46 -7.90
N LYS A 20 -5.09 -1.89 -9.01
CA LYS A 20 -4.10 -1.07 -9.75
C LYS A 20 -4.68 0.08 -10.55
N GLY A 21 -6.00 0.15 -10.70
CA GLY A 21 -6.66 1.30 -11.30
C GLY A 21 -6.92 2.47 -10.35
N TYR A 22 -6.58 2.34 -9.06
CA TYR A 22 -6.72 3.41 -8.08
C TYR A 22 -5.44 4.24 -7.96
N THR A 23 -5.59 5.56 -7.82
CA THR A 23 -4.53 6.49 -7.45
C THR A 23 -4.24 6.36 -5.95
N VAL A 24 -2.97 6.42 -5.56
CA VAL A 24 -2.51 6.36 -4.16
C VAL A 24 -2.31 7.77 -3.63
N TYR A 25 -2.90 8.08 -2.48
CA TYR A 25 -2.82 9.37 -1.79
C TYR A 25 -2.38 9.20 -0.34
N ASP A 26 -1.66 10.20 0.19
CA ASP A 26 -1.29 10.32 1.61
C ASP A 26 -0.69 9.03 2.22
N LEU A 27 0.02 8.25 1.39
CA LEU A 27 0.61 7.00 1.86
C LEU A 27 1.76 7.32 2.81
N LEU A 28 1.69 6.73 4.01
CA LEU A 28 2.75 6.78 4.99
C LEU A 28 3.08 5.35 5.44
N ILE A 29 4.29 4.90 5.08
CA ILE A 29 4.85 3.62 5.53
C ILE A 29 6.20 3.91 6.19
N ILE A 30 6.35 3.47 7.44
CA ILE A 30 7.63 3.49 8.16
C ILE A 30 8.39 2.22 7.81
N ILE A 31 9.65 2.36 7.41
CA ILE A 31 10.51 1.25 7.00
C ILE A 31 11.82 1.32 7.78
N GLU A 32 12.14 0.28 8.53
CA GLU A 32 13.33 0.28 9.39
C GLU A 32 14.61 0.40 8.56
N GLY A 33 15.43 1.42 8.85
CA GLY A 33 16.70 1.66 8.18
C GLY A 33 16.59 2.36 6.82
N HIS A 34 15.39 2.82 6.45
CA HIS A 34 15.12 3.55 5.21
C HIS A 34 14.35 4.84 5.49
N ASP A 35 14.34 5.75 4.52
CA ASP A 35 13.47 6.92 4.56
C ASP A 35 12.00 6.48 4.45
N ASP A 36 11.12 7.15 5.21
CA ASP A 36 9.69 6.88 5.19
C ASP A 36 9.11 7.13 3.78
N LEU A 37 8.21 6.25 3.35
CA LEU A 37 7.50 6.45 2.09
C LEU A 37 6.42 7.51 2.28
N THR A 38 6.63 8.71 1.74
CA THR A 38 5.63 9.77 1.58
C THR A 38 5.49 10.13 0.09
N GLU A 39 4.32 10.61 -0.34
CA GLU A 39 3.81 10.89 -1.71
C GLU A 39 4.75 11.17 -2.92
N GLU A 40 6.05 11.42 -2.74
CA GLU A 40 7.00 11.78 -3.79
C GLU A 40 7.62 10.58 -4.56
N PHE A 41 7.21 9.34 -4.29
CA PHE A 41 7.74 8.19 -5.01
C PHE A 41 7.09 8.06 -6.39
N GLU A 42 7.76 8.60 -7.42
CA GLU A 42 7.41 8.44 -8.84
C GLU A 42 7.17 6.96 -9.23
N ASN A 43 7.74 6.02 -8.48
CA ASN A 43 7.49 4.59 -8.66
C ASN A 43 7.53 3.80 -7.33
N ILE A 44 6.45 3.90 -6.55
CA ILE A 44 6.27 3.12 -5.32
C ILE A 44 6.40 1.60 -5.54
N GLY A 45 5.99 1.10 -6.70
CA GLY A 45 6.07 -0.32 -7.02
C GLY A 45 7.51 -0.81 -7.07
N GLU A 46 8.38 -0.12 -7.80
CA GLU A 46 9.80 -0.43 -7.87
C GLU A 46 10.46 -0.36 -6.49
N TYR A 47 10.11 0.65 -5.69
CA TYR A 47 10.63 0.76 -4.33
C TYR A 47 10.23 -0.45 -3.47
N ILE A 48 8.93 -0.80 -3.41
CA ILE A 48 8.44 -1.98 -2.66
C ILE A 48 9.16 -3.26 -3.10
N ARG A 49 9.41 -3.41 -4.41
CA ARG A 49 10.13 -4.56 -4.97
C ARG A 49 11.59 -4.62 -4.54
N SER A 50 12.25 -3.46 -4.38
CA SER A 50 13.66 -3.37 -4.02
C SER A 50 13.97 -3.76 -2.58
N LEU A 51 12.99 -3.70 -1.67
CA LEU A 51 13.18 -4.01 -0.25
C LEU A 51 13.55 -5.48 -0.04
N ALA A 52 14.42 -5.77 0.93
CA ALA A 52 14.64 -7.15 1.36
C ALA A 52 13.39 -7.69 2.07
N ASP A 53 13.00 -8.94 1.80
CA ASP A 53 11.74 -9.50 2.32
C ASP A 53 11.63 -9.46 3.85
N SER A 54 12.77 -9.51 4.55
CA SER A 54 12.84 -9.44 6.01
C SER A 54 12.79 -8.02 6.60
N THR A 55 12.84 -6.97 5.77
CA THR A 55 12.83 -5.58 6.24
C THR A 55 11.54 -5.30 7.00
N SER A 56 11.67 -4.79 8.23
CA SER A 56 10.54 -4.42 9.10
C SER A 56 9.82 -3.20 8.53
N ILE A 57 8.49 -3.28 8.49
CA ILE A 57 7.65 -2.21 7.98
C ILE A 57 6.45 -1.97 8.88
N GLU A 58 5.92 -0.75 8.83
CA GLU A 58 4.66 -0.38 9.44
C GLU A 58 3.86 0.56 8.54
N ILE A 59 2.69 0.12 8.10
CA ILE A 59 1.74 0.98 7.37
C ILE A 59 0.97 1.82 8.38
N ILE A 60 1.09 3.15 8.27
CA ILE A 60 0.48 4.13 9.17
C ILE A 60 -0.84 4.63 8.60
N SER A 61 -0.80 5.14 7.36
CA SER A 61 -1.93 5.71 6.62
C SER A 61 -1.74 5.55 5.12
N GLY A 62 -2.78 5.88 4.37
CA GLY A 62 -2.78 5.88 2.92
C GLY A 62 -4.17 5.60 2.38
N VAL A 63 -4.46 6.18 1.23
CA VAL A 63 -5.76 6.12 0.58
C VAL A 63 -5.57 5.64 -0.85
N LEU A 64 -6.41 4.69 -1.28
CA LEU A 64 -6.60 4.37 -2.68
C LEU A 64 -7.89 5.06 -3.12
N ASN A 65 -7.80 5.95 -4.10
CA ASN A 65 -8.94 6.66 -4.66
C ASN A 65 -9.06 6.43 -6.17
N TRP A 66 -10.28 6.30 -6.68
CA TRP A 66 -10.54 6.14 -8.10
C TRP A 66 -10.79 7.51 -8.74
N GLU A 67 -9.86 7.96 -9.58
CA GLU A 67 -9.95 9.25 -10.26
C GLU A 67 -10.41 9.09 -11.70
N LEU A 68 -11.71 8.92 -11.90
CA LEU A 68 -12.35 9.24 -13.16
C LEU A 68 -13.62 10.02 -12.84
N ASP A 69 -13.80 11.14 -13.52
CA ASP A 69 -14.92 12.10 -13.41
C ASP A 69 -16.34 11.49 -13.49
N ASP A 70 -16.47 10.19 -13.76
CA ASP A 70 -17.74 9.48 -13.87
C ASP A 70 -17.59 8.04 -13.36
N SER A 71 -17.97 7.78 -12.10
CA SER A 71 -18.91 6.70 -11.76
C SER A 71 -19.09 6.59 -10.24
N VAL A 72 -20.35 6.64 -9.84
CA VAL A 72 -20.86 6.73 -8.46
C VAL A 72 -20.58 5.48 -7.60
N ASP A 73 -19.88 4.48 -8.14
CA ASP A 73 -19.78 3.14 -7.54
C ASP A 73 -18.41 2.78 -6.96
N GLN A 74 -17.33 3.49 -7.31
CA GLN A 74 -16.00 3.21 -6.77
C GLN A 74 -15.75 4.05 -5.52
N ARG A 75 -15.60 3.36 -4.38
CA ARG A 75 -15.38 3.98 -3.07
C ARG A 75 -13.91 4.14 -2.77
N GLU A 76 -13.58 5.20 -2.05
CA GLU A 76 -12.31 5.37 -1.37
C GLU A 76 -12.00 4.15 -0.47
N LEU A 77 -10.75 3.68 -0.51
CA LEU A 77 -10.28 2.57 0.32
C LEU A 77 -9.08 3.02 1.18
N PHE A 78 -9.16 2.75 2.48
CA PHE A 78 -8.03 3.00 3.38
C PHE A 78 -7.03 1.84 3.30
N ILE A 79 -5.79 2.15 2.90
CA ILE A 79 -4.73 1.15 2.65
C ILE A 79 -4.44 0.33 3.91
N ARG A 80 -4.47 0.94 5.10
CA ARG A 80 -4.28 0.24 6.37
C ARG A 80 -5.38 -0.78 6.66
N ASP A 81 -6.63 -0.46 6.32
CA ASP A 81 -7.76 -1.36 6.51
C ASP A 81 -7.71 -2.50 5.49
N GLN A 82 -7.38 -2.19 4.23
CA GLN A 82 -7.14 -3.19 3.19
C GLN A 82 -6.02 -4.14 3.61
N PHE A 83 -4.93 -3.62 4.16
CA PHE A 83 -3.80 -4.42 4.61
C PHE A 83 -4.17 -5.33 5.80
N THR A 84 -4.97 -4.80 6.73
CA THR A 84 -5.48 -5.58 7.86
C THR A 84 -6.38 -6.71 7.36
N ALA A 85 -7.31 -6.42 6.45
CA ALA A 85 -8.22 -7.39 5.86
C ALA A 85 -7.48 -8.47 5.05
N PHE A 86 -6.46 -8.08 4.28
CA PHE A 86 -5.56 -9.00 3.57
C PHE A 86 -4.89 -9.96 4.54
N SER A 87 -4.29 -9.43 5.61
CA SER A 87 -3.53 -10.20 6.59
C SER A 87 -4.39 -11.16 7.40
N THR A 88 -5.68 -10.83 7.61
CA THR A 88 -6.62 -11.72 8.32
C THR A 88 -7.23 -12.81 7.44
N ASN A 89 -7.22 -12.65 6.11
CA ASN A 89 -7.86 -13.57 5.16
C ASN A 89 -6.85 -14.39 4.34
N GLN A 90 -5.57 -14.41 4.74
CA GLN A 90 -4.59 -15.36 4.21
C GLN A 90 -4.82 -16.77 4.74
#